data_AF-A0A2R6IZU9-F1
#
_entry.id   AF-A0A2R6IZU9-F1
#
_cell.length_a   1.000
_cell.length_b   1.000
_cell.length_c   1.000
_cell.angle_alpha   90.00
_cell.angle_beta   90.00
_cell.angle_gamma   90.00
#
_symmetry.space_group_name_H-M   'P 1'
#
loop_
_entity.id
_entity.type
_entity.pdbx_description
1 polymer ?
#
loop_
_entity_poly.entity_id
_entity_poly.type
_entity_poly.pdbx_seq_one_letter_code
_entity_poly.pdbx_strand_id
1 'polypeptide(L)'
;MEYHEAVNTLERLRRLRPKLGTGTTASLLEFLDDPHEGIPAVQVAGSNGKGSTARVLERILRAAGLDVGLYTSPDLNDLRERIRVDGRKVPKREVVRFVEEAWPYVVERSVEGDAPTFFEAFTALALWHFGREAVDVAVLEVGIGGRYDATSVVDPVASAVTSVSLEHTDLLGETVEEIARDKSHVAPADGPLVTGATGSALETVREHTDVVTVGADSGAGDGSGDTGATERRQPPDVVATEGEMVSFAESAVSLSGPDWSVETRSPLLGRYQAVNAGIAATLARQVGAATGTAVTVDAIAAGIRNVDWPGRFEVMDDAPLTVLDGAHNPDACSKLAALLARFDYDDLHLAFGAMRDKDHAEMCRSLPAVDRAYLAEPAVDRAYGVDPLASVFERETGAAIERHASVLDALDAALRSAGPSDCVLVAGSLYTVGEARDRWTRAPRAVRADTPSRADAAMARADVPASVRDERTDGMVDRTVRLHARREEAAVLKETLLSLGGSAAVSGIRNADQHVEVVLDGDLTQFRRLVAALRERGGGAGHLAGGVASAVGLGEAAGDASSAQEYPWTDGTAVMGILNVTPDSFHDGGEYDAVGDAVARAEEMVEAGAAVVD
;
A
#
# COMPACT_ATOMS: atom_id res chain seq x y z
N MET A 1 -25.50 5.67 8.95
CA MET A 1 -24.69 6.66 8.19
C MET A 1 -24.20 6.04 6.88
N GLU A 2 -23.83 6.84 5.88
CA GLU A 2 -23.16 6.33 4.67
C GLU A 2 -21.64 6.19 4.89
N TYR A 3 -20.98 5.32 4.12
CA TYR A 3 -19.54 5.03 4.28
C TYR A 3 -18.66 6.29 4.23
N HIS A 4 -18.93 7.20 3.29
CA HIS A 4 -18.16 8.44 3.21
C HIS A 4 -18.28 9.30 4.48
N GLU A 5 -19.41 9.25 5.18
CA GLU A 5 -19.61 9.98 6.44
C GLU A 5 -18.78 9.36 7.57
N ALA A 6 -18.69 8.03 7.61
CA ALA A 6 -17.86 7.28 8.56
C ALA A 6 -16.37 7.58 8.35
N VAL A 7 -15.89 7.51 7.10
CA VAL A 7 -14.51 7.87 6.75
C VAL A 7 -14.20 9.31 7.12
N ASN A 8 -15.04 10.27 6.69
CA ASN A 8 -14.88 11.67 7.03
C ASN A 8 -14.85 11.92 8.54
N THR A 9 -15.53 11.07 9.30
CA THR A 9 -15.62 11.14 10.76
C THR A 9 -14.31 10.71 11.41
N LEU A 10 -13.76 9.56 11.02
CA LEU A 10 -12.43 9.10 11.47
C LEU A 10 -11.33 10.09 11.09
N GLU A 11 -11.37 10.61 9.86
CA GLU A 11 -10.39 11.55 9.33
C GLU A 11 -10.28 12.87 10.13
N ARG A 12 -11.33 13.29 10.85
CA ARG A 12 -11.25 14.45 11.75
C ARG A 12 -10.22 14.27 12.86
N LEU A 13 -9.93 13.02 13.26
CA LEU A 13 -8.97 12.70 14.31
C LEU A 13 -7.51 12.95 13.89
N ARG A 14 -7.21 13.12 12.59
CA ARG A 14 -5.85 13.45 12.12
C ARG A 14 -5.33 14.80 12.60
N ARG A 15 -6.23 15.67 13.06
CA ARG A 15 -5.89 16.98 13.64
C ARG A 15 -5.29 16.86 15.04
N LEU A 16 -5.50 15.73 15.71
CA LEU A 16 -4.94 15.44 17.01
C LEU A 16 -3.48 15.03 16.85
N ARG A 17 -2.61 15.58 17.70
CA ARG A 17 -1.20 15.19 17.71
C ARG A 17 -1.06 13.79 18.29
N PRO A 18 -0.10 12.98 17.80
CA PRO A 18 0.25 11.72 18.44
C PRO A 18 0.50 11.91 19.93
N LYS A 19 -0.08 11.04 20.73
CA LYS A 19 0.19 10.92 22.17
C LYS A 19 0.95 9.60 22.38
N LEU A 20 1.95 9.61 23.27
CA LEU A 20 2.61 8.38 23.68
C LEU A 20 1.75 7.69 24.75
N GLY A 21 1.58 6.38 24.60
CA GLY A 21 0.89 5.54 25.57
C GLY A 21 -0.24 4.73 24.93
N THR A 22 -0.60 3.63 25.59
CA THR A 22 -1.64 2.70 25.12
C THR A 22 -3.00 2.96 25.77
N GLY A 23 -3.07 3.83 26.78
CA GLY A 23 -4.26 4.05 27.61
C GLY A 23 -5.50 4.48 26.83
N THR A 24 -5.37 5.37 25.85
CA THR A 24 -6.52 5.81 25.02
C THR A 24 -7.06 4.67 24.16
N THR A 25 -6.18 3.86 23.58
CA THR A 25 -6.55 2.70 22.76
C THR A 25 -7.19 1.62 23.63
N ALA A 26 -6.59 1.32 24.79
CA ALA A 26 -7.11 0.36 25.75
C ALA A 26 -8.52 0.75 26.22
N SER A 27 -8.73 2.01 26.62
CA SER A 27 -10.05 2.43 27.11
C SER A 27 -11.11 2.49 26.00
N LEU A 28 -10.72 2.71 24.73
CA LEU A 28 -11.64 2.56 23.60
C LEU A 28 -12.00 1.09 23.33
N LEU A 29 -11.04 0.18 23.44
CA LEU A 29 -11.30 -1.27 23.29
C LEU A 29 -12.16 -1.81 24.44
N GLU A 30 -11.92 -1.36 25.67
CA GLU A 30 -12.75 -1.68 26.84
C GLU A 30 -14.21 -1.24 26.63
N PHE A 31 -14.40 -0.03 26.09
CA PHE A 31 -15.74 0.45 25.73
C PHE A 31 -16.42 -0.42 24.64
N LEU A 32 -15.62 -1.06 23.78
CA LEU A 32 -16.09 -1.96 22.72
C LEU A 32 -16.16 -3.43 23.17
N ASP A 33 -16.17 -3.68 24.49
CA ASP A 33 -16.23 -5.00 25.12
C ASP A 33 -14.99 -5.89 24.85
N ASP A 34 -13.81 -5.26 24.71
CA ASP A 34 -12.51 -5.93 24.59
C ASP A 34 -12.46 -7.07 23.57
N PRO A 35 -12.85 -6.83 22.31
CA PRO A 35 -13.05 -7.87 21.29
C PRO A 35 -11.75 -8.59 20.89
N HIS A 36 -10.62 -8.00 21.23
CA HIS A 36 -9.28 -8.50 20.93
C HIS A 36 -8.73 -9.46 22.00
N GLU A 37 -9.36 -9.50 23.18
CA GLU A 37 -8.93 -10.38 24.27
C GLU A 37 -9.04 -11.84 23.84
N GLY A 38 -7.95 -12.59 24.04
CA GLY A 38 -7.85 -14.00 23.66
C GLY A 38 -7.42 -14.26 22.22
N ILE A 39 -7.24 -13.24 21.37
CA ILE A 39 -6.66 -13.40 20.03
C ILE A 39 -5.12 -13.35 20.15
N PRO A 40 -4.39 -14.41 19.75
CA PRO A 40 -2.94 -14.36 19.65
C PRO A 40 -2.49 -13.21 18.74
N ALA A 41 -1.65 -12.32 19.25
CA ALA A 41 -1.13 -11.19 18.48
C ALA A 41 0.35 -11.35 18.13
N VAL A 42 0.74 -10.82 16.98
CA VAL A 42 2.14 -10.68 16.55
C VAL A 42 2.44 -9.22 16.30
N GLN A 43 3.49 -8.70 16.91
CA GLN A 43 3.93 -7.32 16.66
C GLN A 43 5.17 -7.28 15.76
N VAL A 44 5.12 -6.46 14.71
CA VAL A 44 6.24 -6.25 13.79
C VAL A 44 6.72 -4.81 13.89
N ALA A 45 7.79 -4.60 14.65
CA ALA A 45 8.49 -3.32 14.80
C ALA A 45 9.74 -3.25 13.91
N GLY A 46 10.29 -2.05 13.78
CA GLY A 46 11.48 -1.78 12.97
C GLY A 46 11.48 -0.39 12.35
N SER A 47 12.60 0.03 11.78
CA SER A 47 12.66 1.24 10.95
C SER A 47 12.16 0.90 9.54
N ASN A 48 12.82 -0.04 8.84
CA ASN A 48 12.42 -0.50 7.51
C ASN A 48 11.96 -1.96 7.51
N GLY A 49 11.13 -2.36 6.53
CA GLY A 49 10.74 -3.77 6.32
C GLY A 49 9.54 -4.28 7.12
N LYS A 50 8.97 -3.48 8.03
CA LYS A 50 7.81 -3.85 8.87
C LYS A 50 6.63 -4.39 8.06
N GLY A 51 6.02 -3.56 7.20
CA GLY A 51 4.90 -3.97 6.36
C GLY A 51 5.21 -5.16 5.44
N SER A 52 6.43 -5.25 4.88
CA SER A 52 6.82 -6.42 4.06
C SER A 52 6.83 -7.70 4.89
N THR A 53 7.45 -7.67 6.07
CA THR A 53 7.50 -8.80 7.01
C THR A 53 6.10 -9.19 7.49
N ALA A 54 5.27 -8.22 7.87
CA ALA A 54 3.90 -8.44 8.30
C ALA A 54 3.05 -9.08 7.18
N ARG A 55 3.22 -8.62 5.94
CA ARG A 55 2.52 -9.17 4.79
C ARG A 55 2.98 -10.58 4.42
N VAL A 56 4.28 -10.85 4.42
CA VAL A 56 4.80 -12.20 4.17
C VAL A 56 4.33 -13.15 5.28
N LEU A 57 4.35 -12.71 6.54
CA LEU A 57 3.87 -13.48 7.69
C LEU A 57 2.39 -13.84 7.53
N GLU A 58 1.53 -12.88 7.21
CA GLU A 58 0.11 -13.14 6.97
C GLU A 58 -0.09 -14.19 5.87
N ARG A 59 0.66 -14.13 4.77
CA ARG A 59 0.56 -15.12 3.70
C ARG A 59 1.02 -16.51 4.11
N ILE A 60 2.08 -16.61 4.91
CA ILE A 60 2.57 -17.90 5.41
C ILE A 60 1.55 -18.53 6.36
N LEU A 61 1.00 -17.75 7.31
CA LEU A 61 0.04 -18.23 8.29
C LEU A 61 -1.26 -18.70 7.63
N ARG A 62 -1.74 -17.98 6.61
CA ARG A 62 -2.88 -18.42 5.80
C ARG A 62 -2.60 -19.67 4.99
N ALA A 63 -1.41 -19.79 4.42
CA ALA A 63 -1.00 -21.01 3.74
C ALA A 63 -0.89 -22.21 4.70
N ALA A 64 -0.68 -21.96 6.00
CA ALA A 64 -0.73 -22.96 7.06
C ALA A 64 -2.16 -23.27 7.56
N GLY A 65 -3.19 -22.58 7.02
CA GLY A 65 -4.59 -22.83 7.32
C GLY A 65 -5.16 -22.02 8.50
N LEU A 66 -4.51 -20.93 8.89
CA LEU A 66 -5.03 -19.99 9.89
C LEU A 66 -5.83 -18.87 9.23
N ASP A 67 -6.88 -18.41 9.91
CA ASP A 67 -7.58 -17.17 9.59
C ASP A 67 -6.80 -16.00 10.20
N VAL A 68 -6.38 -15.04 9.38
CA VAL A 68 -5.38 -14.03 9.80
C VAL A 68 -5.88 -12.60 9.63
N GLY A 69 -5.87 -11.85 10.73
CA GLY A 69 -5.99 -10.40 10.73
C GLY A 69 -4.65 -9.73 10.45
N LEU A 70 -4.60 -8.72 9.58
CA LEU A 70 -3.41 -7.93 9.26
C LEU A 70 -3.70 -6.44 9.40
N TYR A 71 -2.97 -5.77 10.28
CA TYR A 71 -2.97 -4.32 10.42
C TYR A 71 -1.63 -3.74 9.93
N THR A 72 -1.69 -2.84 8.93
CA THR A 72 -0.50 -2.21 8.30
C THR A 72 -0.67 -0.72 8.11
N SER A 73 0.45 0.00 7.98
CA SER A 73 0.44 1.43 7.70
C SER A 73 1.70 1.92 6.96
N PRO A 74 1.60 3.02 6.17
CA PRO A 74 0.37 3.67 5.73
C PRO A 74 -0.37 2.84 4.67
N ASP A 75 -1.61 3.22 4.36
CA ASP A 75 -2.30 2.81 3.13
C ASP A 75 -1.69 3.51 1.90
N LEU A 76 -1.87 2.93 0.72
CA LEU A 76 -1.51 3.60 -0.53
C LEU A 76 -2.66 4.48 -0.98
N ASN A 77 -3.81 3.87 -1.26
CA ASN A 77 -4.87 4.52 -2.01
C ASN A 77 -6.27 4.35 -1.40
N ASP A 78 -6.45 3.46 -0.42
CA ASP A 78 -7.72 3.18 0.26
C ASP A 78 -7.44 2.87 1.72
N LEU A 79 -8.02 3.64 2.65
CA LEU A 79 -7.82 3.49 4.10
C LEU A 79 -8.10 2.07 4.61
N ARG A 80 -8.98 1.32 3.93
CA ARG A 80 -9.30 -0.06 4.28
C ARG A 80 -8.13 -1.01 4.00
N GLU A 81 -7.14 -0.60 3.21
CA GLU A 81 -5.89 -1.37 3.00
C GLU A 81 -5.13 -1.60 4.29
N ARG A 82 -5.32 -0.73 5.29
CA ARG A 82 -4.71 -0.86 6.61
C ARG A 82 -5.17 -2.10 7.35
N ILE A 83 -6.40 -2.57 7.11
CA ILE A 83 -7.03 -3.63 7.90
C ILE A 83 -7.50 -4.71 6.95
N ARG A 84 -6.91 -5.89 7.04
CA ARG A 84 -7.29 -7.04 6.23
C ARG A 84 -7.59 -8.26 7.08
N VAL A 85 -8.57 -9.04 6.66
CA VAL A 85 -8.81 -10.41 7.15
C VAL A 85 -8.70 -11.32 5.94
N ASP A 86 -7.79 -12.28 6.00
CA ASP A 86 -7.47 -13.18 4.90
C ASP A 86 -7.23 -12.46 3.58
N GLY A 87 -6.44 -11.38 3.67
CA GLY A 87 -6.05 -10.55 2.55
C GLY A 87 -7.15 -9.67 1.96
N ARG A 88 -8.39 -9.78 2.44
CA ARG A 88 -9.52 -8.93 2.04
C ARG A 88 -9.55 -7.69 2.93
N LYS A 89 -9.74 -6.51 2.33
CA LYS A 89 -9.85 -5.24 3.08
C LYS A 89 -11.09 -5.29 3.96
N VAL A 90 -11.05 -4.63 5.12
CA VAL A 90 -12.24 -4.46 5.98
C VAL A 90 -13.43 -3.95 5.15
N PRO A 91 -14.63 -4.57 5.24
CA PRO A 91 -15.79 -4.13 4.49
C PRO A 91 -16.21 -2.69 4.83
N LYS A 92 -16.76 -1.96 3.85
CA LYS A 92 -17.26 -0.58 4.08
C LYS A 92 -18.30 -0.54 5.22
N ARG A 93 -19.16 -1.57 5.29
CA ARG A 93 -20.19 -1.73 6.33
C ARG A 93 -19.60 -1.86 7.74
N GLU A 94 -18.46 -2.53 7.89
CA GLU A 94 -17.82 -2.70 9.20
C GLU A 94 -17.15 -1.41 9.67
N VAL A 95 -16.58 -0.61 8.75
CA VAL A 95 -16.10 0.75 9.07
C VAL A 95 -17.25 1.65 9.53
N VAL A 96 -18.39 1.61 8.84
CA VAL A 96 -19.60 2.34 9.25
C VAL A 96 -20.04 1.91 10.64
N ARG A 97 -20.17 0.61 10.86
CA ARG A 97 -20.61 0.03 12.12
C ARG A 97 -19.68 0.42 13.27
N PHE A 98 -18.37 0.30 13.09
CA PHE A 98 -17.41 0.74 14.10
C PHE A 98 -17.57 2.21 14.45
N VAL A 99 -17.74 3.09 13.46
CA VAL A 99 -17.94 4.51 13.73
C VAL A 99 -19.26 4.74 14.49
N GLU A 100 -20.34 4.07 14.10
CA GLU A 100 -21.63 4.18 14.81
C GLU A 100 -21.53 3.72 16.28
N GLU A 101 -20.76 2.66 16.55
CA GLU A 101 -20.56 2.12 17.90
C GLU A 101 -19.57 2.98 18.72
N ALA A 102 -18.40 3.34 18.17
CA ALA A 102 -17.31 4.00 18.89
C ALA A 102 -17.49 5.52 19.04
N TRP A 103 -18.21 6.19 18.14
CA TRP A 103 -18.25 7.66 18.12
C TRP A 103 -18.85 8.33 19.37
N PRO A 104 -19.88 7.77 20.04
CA PRO A 104 -20.35 8.29 21.32
C PRO A 104 -19.24 8.40 22.37
N TYR A 105 -18.40 7.36 22.48
CA TYR A 105 -17.25 7.35 23.38
C TYR A 105 -16.18 8.38 22.97
N VAL A 106 -15.87 8.46 21.67
CA VAL A 106 -14.92 9.45 21.14
C VAL A 106 -15.37 10.89 21.47
N VAL A 107 -16.67 11.18 21.35
CA VAL A 107 -17.24 12.50 21.69
C VAL A 107 -17.11 12.77 23.18
N GLU A 108 -17.43 11.81 24.05
CA GLU A 108 -17.28 11.95 25.50
C GLU A 108 -15.82 12.29 25.88
N ARG A 109 -14.86 11.48 25.41
CA ARG A 109 -13.43 11.71 25.68
C ARG A 109 -12.89 12.99 25.05
N SER A 110 -13.47 13.44 23.93
CA SER A 110 -13.12 14.74 23.32
C SER A 110 -13.44 15.91 24.25
N VAL A 111 -14.52 15.84 25.04
CA VAL A 111 -14.87 16.89 26.02
C VAL A 111 -13.82 16.99 27.12
N GLU A 112 -13.20 15.86 27.46
CA GLU A 112 -12.16 15.75 28.49
C GLU A 112 -10.74 16.06 27.96
N GLY A 113 -10.61 16.34 26.66
CA GLY A 113 -9.32 16.57 26.00
C GLY A 113 -8.53 15.28 25.74
N ASP A 114 -9.18 14.12 25.85
CA ASP A 114 -8.56 12.80 25.77
C ASP A 114 -9.13 11.90 24.67
N ALA A 115 -9.60 12.51 23.59
CA ALA A 115 -10.01 11.76 22.40
C ALA A 115 -8.87 10.90 21.83
N PRO A 116 -9.17 9.70 21.32
CA PRO A 116 -8.19 8.91 20.57
C PRO A 116 -7.77 9.64 19.31
N THR A 117 -6.48 9.57 19.01
CA THR A 117 -5.90 9.99 17.73
C THR A 117 -6.38 9.09 16.59
N PHE A 118 -6.13 9.52 15.35
CA PHE A 118 -6.44 8.73 14.17
C PHE A 118 -5.84 7.32 14.22
N PHE A 119 -4.57 7.22 14.65
CA PHE A 119 -3.86 5.94 14.70
C PHE A 119 -4.40 5.02 15.82
N GLU A 120 -4.72 5.57 16.99
CA GLU A 120 -5.34 4.82 18.10
C GLU A 120 -6.73 4.31 17.70
N ALA A 121 -7.57 5.15 17.08
CA ALA A 121 -8.90 4.74 16.61
C ALA A 121 -8.84 3.67 15.50
N PHE A 122 -7.89 3.76 14.57
CA PHE A 122 -7.71 2.72 13.53
C PHE A 122 -7.15 1.42 14.09
N THR A 123 -6.27 1.49 15.09
CA THR A 123 -5.79 0.30 15.79
C THR A 123 -6.93 -0.41 16.51
N ALA A 124 -7.78 0.35 17.21
CA ALA A 124 -8.99 -0.18 17.82
C ALA A 124 -9.97 -0.76 16.79
N LEU A 125 -10.18 -0.11 15.64
CA LEU A 125 -10.99 -0.64 14.54
C LEU A 125 -10.45 -1.97 14.01
N ALA A 126 -9.13 -2.10 13.86
CA ALA A 126 -8.50 -3.33 13.38
C ALA A 126 -8.76 -4.48 14.37
N LEU A 127 -8.43 -4.26 15.64
CA LEU A 127 -8.61 -5.23 16.72
C LEU A 127 -10.08 -5.59 16.95
N TRP A 128 -10.99 -4.61 16.88
CA TRP A 128 -12.43 -4.83 16.92
C TRP A 128 -12.93 -5.68 15.75
N HIS A 129 -12.45 -5.42 14.54
CA HIS A 129 -12.84 -6.21 13.37
C HIS A 129 -12.29 -7.63 13.45
N PHE A 130 -11.03 -7.81 13.88
CA PHE A 130 -10.41 -9.12 14.03
C PHE A 130 -11.14 -10.02 15.04
N GLY A 131 -11.57 -9.46 16.18
CA GLY A 131 -12.39 -10.20 17.14
C GLY A 131 -13.76 -10.60 16.60
N ARG A 132 -14.37 -9.74 15.77
CA ARG A 132 -15.67 -10.02 15.15
C ARG A 132 -15.60 -11.09 14.08
N GLU A 133 -14.51 -11.12 13.32
CA GLU A 133 -14.23 -12.18 12.34
C GLU A 133 -13.64 -13.44 12.99
N ALA A 134 -13.39 -13.41 14.31
CA ALA A 134 -12.84 -14.52 15.08
C ALA A 134 -11.54 -15.10 14.47
N VAL A 135 -10.63 -14.23 14.05
CA VAL A 135 -9.35 -14.64 13.46
C VAL A 135 -8.52 -15.45 14.46
N ASP A 136 -7.74 -16.41 13.95
CA ASP A 136 -6.86 -17.23 14.77
C ASP A 136 -5.64 -16.45 15.28
N VAL A 137 -5.23 -15.41 14.53
CA VAL A 137 -4.06 -14.59 14.86
C VAL A 137 -4.15 -13.20 14.23
N ALA A 138 -3.75 -12.17 14.99
CA ALA A 138 -3.66 -10.79 14.54
C ALA A 138 -2.19 -10.39 14.33
N VAL A 139 -1.82 -10.02 13.11
CA VAL A 139 -0.50 -9.48 12.76
C VAL A 139 -0.58 -7.95 12.73
N LEU A 140 0.17 -7.30 13.61
CA LEU A 140 0.14 -5.86 13.82
C LEU A 140 1.49 -5.24 13.44
N GLU A 141 1.53 -4.47 12.36
CA GLU A 141 2.64 -3.56 12.08
C GLU A 141 2.61 -2.40 13.07
N VAL A 142 3.72 -2.24 13.80
CA VAL A 142 3.90 -1.13 14.74
C VAL A 142 4.09 0.16 13.94
N GLY A 143 3.36 1.22 14.34
CA GLY A 143 3.45 2.53 13.70
C GLY A 143 4.81 3.19 13.94
N ILE A 144 5.06 3.65 15.17
CA ILE A 144 6.30 4.34 15.56
C ILE A 144 6.81 3.77 16.89
N GLY A 145 8.10 3.46 16.94
CA GLY A 145 8.74 2.90 18.14
C GLY A 145 8.34 1.44 18.37
N GLY A 146 7.94 1.15 19.61
CA GLY A 146 7.35 -0.10 20.06
C GLY A 146 6.59 0.10 21.37
N ARG A 147 7.26 0.64 22.40
CA ARG A 147 6.72 0.68 23.77
C ARG A 147 5.38 1.40 23.93
N TYR A 148 5.22 2.51 23.22
CA TYR A 148 4.11 3.44 23.39
C TYR A 148 3.20 3.54 22.16
N ASP A 149 3.42 2.66 21.18
CA ASP A 149 2.59 2.58 19.99
C ASP A 149 1.21 2.01 20.35
N ALA A 150 0.16 2.48 19.66
CA ALA A 150 -1.21 2.02 19.92
C ALA A 150 -1.36 0.50 19.77
N THR A 151 -0.55 -0.13 18.90
CA THR A 151 -0.58 -1.59 18.69
C THR A 151 -0.09 -2.37 19.91
N SER A 152 0.64 -1.75 20.84
CA SER A 152 1.17 -2.37 22.06
C SER A 152 0.15 -2.42 23.20
N VAL A 153 -1.13 -2.26 22.87
CA VAL A 153 -2.25 -2.58 23.77
C VAL A 153 -2.43 -4.09 23.97
N VAL A 154 -1.83 -4.90 23.09
CA VAL A 154 -1.87 -6.37 23.13
C VAL A 154 -0.61 -6.94 23.79
N ASP A 155 -0.72 -8.16 24.32
CA ASP A 155 0.43 -8.98 24.72
C ASP A 155 0.78 -9.99 23.60
N PRO A 156 1.87 -9.78 22.82
CA PRO A 156 2.15 -10.61 21.66
C PRO A 156 2.67 -12.01 22.02
N VAL A 157 2.25 -13.02 21.26
CA VAL A 157 2.81 -14.39 21.35
C VAL A 157 4.13 -14.53 20.59
N ALA A 158 4.38 -13.63 19.64
CA ALA A 158 5.61 -13.52 18.89
C ALA A 158 5.80 -12.06 18.46
N SER A 159 7.04 -11.61 18.30
CA SER A 159 7.28 -10.29 17.75
C SER A 159 8.64 -10.17 17.10
N ALA A 160 8.81 -9.11 16.30
CA ALA A 160 10.06 -8.84 15.62
C ALA A 160 10.49 -7.38 15.66
N VAL A 161 11.81 -7.18 15.59
CA VAL A 161 12.44 -5.92 15.19
C VAL A 161 13.17 -6.16 13.87
N THR A 162 12.61 -5.68 12.75
CA THR A 162 13.14 -5.99 11.41
C THR A 162 14.52 -5.39 11.17
N SER A 163 14.64 -4.08 11.35
CA SER A 163 15.89 -3.33 11.27
C SER A 163 15.83 -2.12 12.18
N VAL A 164 17.00 -1.55 12.51
CA VAL A 164 17.10 -0.30 13.27
C VAL A 164 18.01 0.67 12.53
N SER A 165 17.50 1.85 12.25
CA SER A 165 18.22 3.00 11.70
C SER A 165 17.71 4.28 12.35
N LEU A 166 18.49 5.36 12.25
CA LEU A 166 18.07 6.68 12.71
C LEU A 166 16.82 7.12 11.94
N GLU A 167 15.69 7.16 12.65
CA GLU A 167 14.39 7.57 12.13
C GLU A 167 13.53 8.05 13.29
N HIS A 168 12.70 9.06 13.06
CA HIS A 168 11.83 9.66 14.09
C HIS A 168 12.62 10.11 15.33
N THR A 169 13.78 10.75 15.14
CA THR A 169 14.69 11.14 16.22
C THR A 169 14.04 12.07 17.24
N ASP A 170 13.07 12.88 16.81
CA ASP A 170 12.28 13.75 17.68
C ASP A 170 11.39 12.98 18.67
N LEU A 171 11.12 11.69 18.42
CA LEU A 171 10.24 10.84 19.23
C LEU A 171 10.97 9.70 19.93
N LEU A 172 11.93 9.06 19.25
CA LEU A 172 12.54 7.80 19.68
C LEU A 172 13.97 7.95 20.24
N GLY A 173 14.61 9.10 20.06
CA GLY A 173 15.99 9.36 20.49
C GLY A 173 16.93 9.71 19.34
N GLU A 174 18.10 10.24 19.67
CA GLU A 174 19.10 10.72 18.71
C GLU A 174 20.10 9.63 18.32
N THR A 175 20.03 8.46 18.96
CA THR A 175 20.98 7.35 18.78
C THR A 175 20.31 6.06 18.36
N VAL A 176 21.07 5.19 17.69
CA VAL A 176 20.60 3.86 17.24
C VAL A 176 20.21 3.00 18.44
N GLU A 177 20.94 3.12 19.55
CA GLU A 177 20.75 2.38 20.79
C GLU A 177 19.44 2.79 21.50
N GLU A 178 19.10 4.08 21.54
CA GLU A 178 17.82 4.54 22.09
C GLU A 178 16.64 4.00 21.29
N ILE A 179 16.73 4.08 19.96
CA ILE A 179 15.69 3.57 19.06
C ILE A 179 15.57 2.04 19.17
N ALA A 180 16.69 1.32 19.24
CA ALA A 180 16.70 -0.13 19.44
C ALA A 180 16.05 -0.53 20.77
N ARG A 181 16.35 0.21 21.85
CA ARG A 181 15.75 -0.01 23.16
C ARG A 181 14.24 0.18 23.13
N ASP A 182 13.73 1.26 22.56
CA ASP A 182 12.28 1.47 22.44
C ASP A 182 11.61 0.31 21.68
N LYS A 183 12.14 -0.01 20.49
CA LYS A 183 11.59 -1.06 19.63
C LYS A 183 11.62 -2.44 20.29
N SER A 184 12.59 -2.73 21.14
CA SER A 184 12.70 -4.02 21.85
C SER A 184 11.60 -4.25 22.89
N HIS A 185 10.82 -3.23 23.26
CA HIS A 185 9.73 -3.38 24.22
C HIS A 185 8.55 -4.21 23.69
N VAL A 186 8.49 -4.49 22.38
CA VAL A 186 7.48 -5.39 21.81
C VAL A 186 7.79 -6.87 22.07
N ALA A 187 8.91 -7.19 22.73
CA ALA A 187 9.33 -8.56 22.99
C ALA A 187 8.22 -9.37 23.69
N PRO A 188 7.97 -10.62 23.25
CA PRO A 188 6.96 -11.45 23.89
C PRO A 188 7.47 -11.93 25.25
N ALA A 189 6.56 -12.22 26.18
CA ALA A 189 6.94 -12.63 27.53
C ALA A 189 7.60 -14.03 27.58
N ASP A 190 7.12 -14.95 26.72
CA ASP A 190 7.43 -16.38 26.80
C ASP A 190 8.24 -16.91 25.61
N GLY A 191 8.94 -16.04 24.88
CA GLY A 191 9.73 -16.44 23.72
C GLY A 191 10.79 -15.41 23.31
N PRO A 192 11.75 -15.81 22.46
CA PRO A 192 12.75 -14.89 21.94
C PRO A 192 12.16 -13.96 20.88
N LEU A 193 12.59 -12.70 20.88
CA LEU A 193 12.29 -11.73 19.84
C LEU A 193 13.03 -12.08 18.54
N VAL A 194 12.35 -12.05 17.39
CA VAL A 194 13.01 -12.24 16.09
C VAL A 194 13.61 -10.93 15.61
N THR A 195 14.88 -10.91 15.20
CA THR A 195 15.50 -9.64 14.79
C THR A 195 16.42 -9.77 13.58
N GLY A 196 16.30 -8.78 12.68
CA GLY A 196 17.26 -8.55 11.59
C GLY A 196 18.23 -7.40 11.89
N ALA A 197 18.22 -6.86 13.12
CA ALA A 197 19.15 -5.82 13.54
C ALA A 197 20.59 -6.33 13.57
N THR A 198 21.55 -5.43 13.34
CA THR A 198 22.99 -5.72 13.33
C THR A 198 23.77 -4.68 14.14
N GLY A 199 25.02 -4.97 14.48
CA GLY A 199 25.90 -4.01 15.18
C GLY A 199 25.38 -3.62 16.56
N SER A 200 25.56 -2.35 16.94
CA SER A 200 25.16 -1.84 18.27
C SER A 200 23.65 -1.93 18.53
N ALA A 201 22.82 -1.87 17.49
CA ALA A 201 21.39 -2.12 17.61
C ALA A 201 21.10 -3.55 18.10
N LEU A 202 21.76 -4.55 17.52
CA LEU A 202 21.60 -5.95 17.93
C LEU A 202 22.08 -6.18 19.36
N GLU A 203 23.22 -5.59 19.72
CA GLU A 203 23.75 -5.64 21.09
C GLU A 203 22.73 -5.06 22.08
N THR A 204 22.17 -3.90 21.76
CA THR A 204 21.14 -3.26 22.60
C THR A 204 19.89 -4.13 22.74
N VAL A 205 19.43 -4.75 21.66
CA VAL A 205 18.26 -5.66 21.70
C VAL A 205 18.55 -6.86 22.60
N ARG A 206 19.74 -7.46 22.49
CA ARG A 206 20.20 -8.60 23.30
C ARG A 206 20.34 -8.29 24.79
N GLU A 207 20.58 -7.03 25.16
CA GLU A 207 20.57 -6.61 26.55
C GLU A 207 19.16 -6.62 27.17
N HIS A 208 18.11 -6.53 26.35
CA HIS A 208 16.72 -6.41 26.80
C HIS A 208 15.96 -7.74 26.75
N THR A 209 16.27 -8.61 25.77
CA THR A 209 15.54 -9.86 25.56
C THR A 209 16.39 -10.90 24.83
N ASP A 210 16.01 -12.18 24.97
CA ASP A 210 16.55 -13.25 24.14
C ASP A 210 16.12 -13.06 22.68
N VAL A 211 16.98 -13.43 21.73
CA VAL A 211 16.74 -13.17 20.31
C VAL A 211 16.99 -14.39 19.43
N VAL A 212 16.23 -14.46 18.32
CA VAL A 212 16.57 -15.25 17.14
C VAL A 212 16.99 -14.29 16.04
N THR A 213 18.24 -14.39 15.61
CA THR A 213 18.81 -13.49 14.59
C THR A 213 18.56 -14.02 13.19
N VAL A 214 18.14 -13.13 12.29
CA VAL A 214 17.95 -13.41 10.87
C VAL A 214 18.84 -12.47 10.05
N GLY A 215 19.64 -13.01 9.14
CA GLY A 215 20.55 -12.19 8.35
C GLY A 215 21.03 -12.88 7.08
N ALA A 216 21.72 -12.14 6.23
CA ALA A 216 22.38 -12.70 5.06
C ALA A 216 23.61 -13.53 5.46
N ASP A 217 24.03 -14.44 4.57
CA ASP A 217 25.31 -15.15 4.74
C ASP A 217 26.48 -14.15 4.68
N SER A 218 27.29 -14.14 5.75
CA SER A 218 28.45 -13.27 5.92
C SER A 218 29.57 -13.53 4.90
N GLY A 219 29.42 -14.53 4.02
CA GLY A 219 30.33 -14.82 2.90
C GLY A 219 30.23 -13.87 1.69
N ALA A 220 29.18 -13.05 1.59
CA ALA A 220 29.01 -12.07 0.51
C ALA A 220 29.07 -10.65 1.08
N GLY A 221 30.27 -10.06 1.07
CA GLY A 221 30.54 -8.74 1.65
C GLY A 221 29.57 -7.66 1.19
N ASP A 222 28.90 -7.02 2.14
CA ASP A 222 28.17 -5.78 1.99
C ASP A 222 29.17 -4.62 2.00
N GLY A 223 29.34 -3.98 0.84
CA GLY A 223 30.16 -2.78 0.68
C GLY A 223 29.57 -1.51 1.30
N SER A 224 28.70 -1.62 2.31
CA SER A 224 28.21 -0.47 3.08
C SER A 224 29.13 -0.25 4.27
N GLY A 225 29.92 0.81 4.19
CA GLY A 225 31.04 1.10 5.07
C GLY A 225 30.73 1.07 6.56
N ASP A 226 31.43 0.18 7.25
CA ASP A 226 31.99 0.47 8.56
C ASP A 226 33.50 0.16 8.51
N THR A 227 34.30 1.21 8.32
CA THR A 227 35.76 1.12 8.41
C THR A 227 36.15 1.12 9.88
N GLY A 228 36.15 -0.05 10.53
CA GLY A 228 36.89 -0.14 11.79
C GLY A 228 36.56 -1.22 12.82
N ALA A 229 36.16 -2.43 12.47
CA ALA A 229 36.35 -3.57 13.39
C ALA A 229 36.28 -4.90 12.64
N THR A 230 37.43 -5.57 12.50
CA THR A 230 37.52 -6.98 12.09
C THR A 230 37.12 -7.89 13.25
N GLU A 231 35.90 -7.73 13.77
CA GLU A 231 35.31 -8.71 14.67
C GLU A 231 34.60 -9.77 13.84
N ARG A 232 34.88 -11.03 14.14
CA ARG A 232 34.21 -12.17 13.49
C ARG A 232 32.73 -12.10 13.84
N ARG A 233 31.88 -11.54 12.96
CA ARG A 233 30.43 -11.59 13.08
C ARG A 233 30.01 -13.05 13.27
N GLN A 234 29.36 -13.35 14.38
CA GLN A 234 28.68 -14.63 14.57
C GLN A 234 27.64 -14.77 13.46
N PRO A 235 27.56 -15.92 12.77
CA PRO A 235 26.52 -16.13 11.76
C PRO A 235 25.14 -16.02 12.41
N PRO A 236 24.12 -15.53 11.68
CA PRO A 236 22.77 -15.46 12.20
C PRO A 236 22.20 -16.86 12.45
N ASP A 237 21.23 -16.96 13.35
CA ASP A 237 20.53 -18.21 13.66
C ASP A 237 19.72 -18.72 12.46
N VAL A 238 19.21 -17.79 11.65
CA VAL A 238 18.56 -18.05 10.36
C VAL A 238 19.27 -17.27 9.27
N VAL A 239 19.81 -18.01 8.30
CA VAL A 239 20.44 -17.43 7.11
C VAL A 239 19.39 -17.25 6.03
N ALA A 240 19.24 -16.03 5.52
CA ALA A 240 18.33 -15.67 4.44
C ALA A 240 19.13 -15.15 3.23
N THR A 241 19.02 -15.85 2.11
CA THR A 241 19.77 -15.54 0.90
C THR A 241 18.82 -15.27 -0.26
N GLU A 242 18.99 -14.12 -0.90
CA GLU A 242 18.46 -13.87 -2.23
C GLU A 242 19.43 -14.46 -3.26
N GLY A 243 18.95 -15.38 -4.08
CA GLY A 243 19.66 -15.98 -5.19
C GLY A 243 19.55 -15.16 -6.48
N GLU A 244 19.70 -15.82 -7.62
CA GLU A 244 19.58 -15.18 -8.93
C GLU A 244 18.13 -14.76 -9.22
N MET A 245 17.98 -13.71 -10.05
CA MET A 245 16.69 -13.35 -10.62
C MET A 245 16.21 -14.49 -11.52
N VAL A 246 15.00 -14.97 -11.26
CA VAL A 246 14.33 -16.00 -12.05
C VAL A 246 13.55 -15.38 -13.20
N SER A 247 13.06 -14.16 -12.99
CA SER A 247 12.42 -13.31 -14.00
C SER A 247 12.67 -11.84 -13.63
N PHE A 248 12.15 -10.90 -14.42
CA PHE A 248 12.19 -9.47 -14.09
C PHE A 248 11.46 -9.10 -12.80
N ALA A 249 10.56 -9.96 -12.31
CA ALA A 249 9.72 -9.70 -11.14
C ALA A 249 9.88 -10.75 -10.02
N GLU A 250 10.78 -11.73 -10.15
CA GLU A 250 11.00 -12.76 -9.12
C GLU A 250 12.48 -13.09 -8.91
N SER A 251 12.88 -13.23 -7.65
CA SER A 251 14.19 -13.78 -7.25
C SER A 251 14.04 -15.14 -6.60
N ALA A 252 15.03 -16.01 -6.76
CA ALA A 252 15.17 -17.19 -5.92
C ALA A 252 15.46 -16.76 -4.47
N VAL A 253 14.89 -17.45 -3.49
CA VAL A 253 15.13 -17.21 -2.06
C VAL A 253 15.39 -18.54 -1.36
N SER A 254 16.44 -18.57 -0.54
CA SER A 254 16.78 -19.68 0.33
C SER A 254 16.82 -19.21 1.79
N LEU A 255 16.10 -19.93 2.66
CA LEU A 255 16.08 -19.72 4.09
C LEU A 255 16.60 -20.97 4.78
N SER A 256 17.55 -20.83 5.71
CA SER A 256 18.12 -21.94 6.46
C SER A 256 18.14 -21.60 7.95
N GLY A 257 17.28 -22.28 8.73
CA GLY A 257 17.28 -22.24 10.19
C GLY A 257 17.91 -23.49 10.82
N PRO A 258 17.83 -23.65 12.15
CA PRO A 258 18.51 -24.74 12.86
C PRO A 258 18.06 -26.15 12.48
N ASP A 259 16.76 -26.34 12.25
CA ASP A 259 16.11 -27.63 11.99
C ASP A 259 15.22 -27.61 10.74
N TRP A 260 15.31 -26.56 9.92
CA TRP A 260 14.48 -26.38 8.73
C TRP A 260 15.22 -25.58 7.65
N SER A 261 14.86 -25.86 6.41
CA SER A 261 15.28 -25.06 5.27
C SER A 261 14.14 -24.96 4.25
N VAL A 262 14.08 -23.83 3.55
CA VAL A 262 13.09 -23.54 2.51
C VAL A 262 13.83 -22.97 1.31
N GLU A 263 13.56 -23.51 0.13
CA GLU A 263 13.93 -22.90 -1.15
C GLU A 263 12.65 -22.56 -1.92
N THR A 264 12.51 -21.32 -2.36
CA THR A 264 11.34 -20.87 -3.11
C THR A 264 11.69 -19.66 -3.99
N ARG A 265 10.67 -19.04 -4.58
CA ARG A 265 10.77 -17.78 -5.32
C ARG A 265 10.01 -16.72 -4.55
N SER A 266 10.44 -15.47 -4.67
CA SER A 266 9.80 -14.31 -4.06
C SER A 266 9.57 -13.24 -5.12
N PRO A 267 8.34 -12.68 -5.23
CA PRO A 267 8.09 -11.49 -6.02
C PRO A 267 8.59 -10.20 -5.33
N LEU A 268 8.97 -10.27 -4.05
CA LEU A 268 9.64 -9.17 -3.36
C LEU A 268 11.15 -9.27 -3.59
N LEU A 269 11.66 -8.41 -4.45
CA LEU A 269 13.06 -8.38 -4.88
C LEU A 269 13.99 -7.69 -3.87
N GLY A 270 15.24 -8.13 -3.83
CA GLY A 270 16.30 -7.54 -3.01
C GLY A 270 16.66 -8.36 -1.77
N ARG A 271 17.95 -8.30 -1.40
CA ARG A 271 18.52 -9.06 -0.28
C ARG A 271 17.81 -8.75 1.04
N TYR A 272 17.41 -7.49 1.22
CA TYR A 272 16.66 -7.05 2.40
C TYR A 272 15.25 -7.67 2.47
N GLN A 273 14.63 -8.01 1.33
CA GLN A 273 13.36 -8.73 1.33
C GLN A 273 13.53 -10.21 1.65
N ALA A 274 14.64 -10.84 1.26
CA ALA A 274 14.95 -12.20 1.72
C ALA A 274 15.09 -12.26 3.25
N VAL A 275 15.75 -11.27 3.86
CA VAL A 275 15.81 -11.13 5.33
C VAL A 275 14.42 -10.94 5.94
N ASN A 276 13.59 -10.05 5.39
CA ASN A 276 12.19 -9.88 5.83
C ASN A 276 11.40 -11.20 5.74
N ALA A 277 11.59 -11.98 4.67
CA ALA A 277 10.98 -13.30 4.52
C ALA A 277 11.49 -14.31 5.56
N GLY A 278 12.78 -14.29 5.90
CA GLY A 278 13.35 -15.10 6.98
C GLY A 278 12.79 -14.75 8.35
N ILE A 279 12.58 -13.46 8.63
CA ILE A 279 11.93 -12.98 9.86
C ILE A 279 10.48 -13.48 9.90
N ALA A 280 9.73 -13.28 8.81
CA ALA A 280 8.34 -13.73 8.70
C ALA A 280 8.21 -15.26 8.87
N ALA A 281 9.09 -16.06 8.25
CA ALA A 281 9.09 -17.51 8.39
C ALA A 281 9.39 -17.96 9.84
N THR A 282 10.30 -17.26 10.52
CA THR A 282 10.64 -17.53 11.92
C THR A 282 9.48 -17.19 12.84
N LEU A 283 8.86 -16.02 12.66
CA LEU A 283 7.64 -15.62 13.37
C LEU A 283 6.50 -16.62 13.14
N ALA A 284 6.30 -17.07 11.89
CA ALA A 284 5.26 -18.04 11.57
C ALA A 284 5.42 -19.33 12.36
N ARG A 285 6.66 -19.82 12.51
CA ARG A 285 6.95 -21.01 13.34
C ARG A 285 6.68 -20.76 14.84
N GLN A 286 7.00 -19.58 15.36
CA GLN A 286 6.66 -19.21 16.75
C GLN A 286 5.15 -19.15 16.97
N VAL A 287 4.41 -18.54 16.05
CA VAL A 287 2.93 -18.52 16.06
C VAL A 287 2.35 -19.93 15.98
N GLY A 288 2.88 -20.77 15.10
CA GLY A 288 2.47 -22.17 15.00
C GLY A 288 2.65 -22.94 16.32
N ALA A 289 3.74 -22.69 17.04
CA ALA A 289 3.96 -23.27 18.36
C ALA A 289 2.96 -22.76 19.41
N ALA A 290 2.62 -21.46 19.38
CA ALA A 290 1.66 -20.85 20.30
C ALA A 290 0.20 -21.27 20.05
N THR A 291 -0.17 -21.45 18.77
CA THR A 291 -1.54 -21.80 18.33
C THR A 291 -1.77 -23.30 18.23
N GLY A 292 -0.71 -24.11 18.26
CA GLY A 292 -0.79 -25.56 18.02
C GLY A 292 -0.92 -25.93 16.53
N THR A 293 -0.73 -24.96 15.63
CA THR A 293 -0.82 -25.16 14.18
C THR A 293 0.53 -25.49 13.57
N ALA A 294 0.59 -26.57 12.79
CA ALA A 294 1.82 -27.00 12.14
C ALA A 294 2.15 -26.12 10.92
N VAL A 295 3.11 -25.21 11.08
CA VAL A 295 3.65 -24.40 9.96
C VAL A 295 4.74 -25.18 9.23
N THR A 296 4.38 -25.76 8.08
CA THR A 296 5.29 -26.59 7.26
C THR A 296 6.21 -25.75 6.38
N VAL A 297 7.31 -26.34 5.92
CA VAL A 297 8.20 -25.76 4.90
C VAL A 297 7.43 -25.42 3.62
N ASP A 298 6.44 -26.23 3.24
CA ASP A 298 5.61 -25.99 2.07
C ASP A 298 4.69 -24.76 2.26
N ALA A 299 4.12 -24.58 3.45
CA ALA A 299 3.33 -23.39 3.78
C ALA A 299 4.19 -22.11 3.75
N ILE A 300 5.42 -22.18 4.29
CA ILE A 300 6.39 -21.07 4.21
C ILE A 300 6.72 -20.75 2.75
N ALA A 301 7.08 -21.77 1.96
CA ALA A 301 7.43 -21.61 0.55
C ALA A 301 6.27 -21.02 -0.27
N ALA A 302 5.04 -21.47 -0.01
CA ALA A 302 3.82 -20.98 -0.68
C ALA A 302 3.47 -19.55 -0.24
N GLY A 303 3.61 -19.22 1.04
CA GLY A 303 3.35 -17.88 1.56
C GLY A 303 4.30 -16.84 0.95
N ILE A 304 5.60 -17.15 0.88
CA ILE A 304 6.61 -16.28 0.26
C ILE A 304 6.35 -16.12 -1.25
N ARG A 305 6.04 -17.21 -1.96
CA ARG A 305 5.84 -17.19 -3.42
C ARG A 305 4.63 -16.38 -3.85
N ASN A 306 3.55 -16.41 -3.07
CA ASN A 306 2.27 -15.79 -3.42
C ASN A 306 2.03 -14.45 -2.69
N VAL A 307 3.09 -13.86 -2.15
CA VAL A 307 2.98 -12.56 -1.51
C VAL A 307 2.76 -11.46 -2.55
N ASP A 308 1.84 -10.56 -2.27
CA ASP A 308 1.61 -9.35 -3.06
C ASP A 308 1.71 -8.16 -2.10
N TRP A 309 2.64 -7.25 -2.40
CA TRP A 309 2.92 -6.07 -1.58
C TRP A 309 3.32 -4.86 -2.44
N PRO A 310 2.32 -4.11 -2.92
CA PRO A 310 2.53 -2.98 -3.83
C PRO A 310 3.52 -1.92 -3.31
N GLY A 311 4.24 -1.30 -4.24
CA GLY A 311 5.21 -0.25 -3.94
C GLY A 311 6.47 -0.69 -3.20
N ARG A 312 6.90 -1.95 -3.37
CA ARG A 312 8.21 -2.47 -2.93
C ARG A 312 8.93 -3.08 -4.14
N PHE A 313 9.67 -2.25 -4.86
CA PHE A 313 10.25 -2.57 -6.15
C PHE A 313 9.24 -3.28 -7.07
N GLU A 314 8.05 -2.68 -7.21
CA GLU A 314 6.95 -3.21 -8.01
C GLU A 314 7.22 -2.92 -9.49
N VAL A 315 7.53 -3.95 -10.27
CA VAL A 315 7.77 -3.84 -11.71
C VAL A 315 6.43 -3.79 -12.44
N MET A 316 6.18 -2.70 -13.16
CA MET A 316 4.92 -2.41 -13.87
C MET A 316 5.00 -2.68 -15.37
N ASP A 317 6.20 -2.60 -15.96
CA ASP A 317 6.45 -2.77 -17.39
C ASP A 317 7.92 -3.15 -17.63
N ASP A 318 8.23 -3.78 -18.76
CA ASP A 318 9.58 -4.23 -19.14
C ASP A 318 10.20 -3.43 -20.30
N ALA A 319 9.42 -2.64 -21.04
CA ALA A 319 9.94 -1.80 -22.13
C ALA A 319 9.14 -0.48 -22.31
N PRO A 320 9.54 0.64 -21.67
CA PRO A 320 10.69 0.77 -20.76
C PRO A 320 10.49 0.01 -19.45
N LEU A 321 11.60 -0.39 -18.81
CA LEU A 321 11.54 -0.95 -17.46
C LEU A 321 10.88 0.08 -16.53
N THR A 322 9.70 -0.22 -16.01
CA THR A 322 8.96 0.72 -15.15
C THR A 322 8.83 0.14 -13.75
N VAL A 323 9.34 0.85 -12.74
CA VAL A 323 9.42 0.35 -11.35
C VAL A 323 8.84 1.37 -10.37
N LEU A 324 8.05 0.91 -9.40
CA LEU A 324 7.54 1.71 -8.29
C LEU A 324 8.15 1.25 -6.96
N ASP A 325 8.80 2.15 -6.22
CA ASP A 325 9.38 1.82 -4.92
C ASP A 325 9.17 2.93 -3.86
N GLY A 326 8.78 2.51 -2.66
CA GLY A 326 8.50 3.40 -1.53
C GLY A 326 9.73 3.97 -0.79
N ALA A 327 10.94 3.84 -1.34
CA ALA A 327 12.15 4.39 -0.74
C ALA A 327 12.00 5.89 -0.42
N HIS A 328 12.17 6.24 0.86
CA HIS A 328 11.87 7.56 1.40
C HIS A 328 12.89 8.03 2.46
N ASN A 329 14.02 7.34 2.55
CA ASN A 329 15.16 7.68 3.40
C ASN A 329 16.47 7.20 2.72
N PRO A 330 17.65 7.68 3.16
CA PRO A 330 18.93 7.34 2.51
C PRO A 330 19.22 5.85 2.42
N ASP A 331 18.99 5.10 3.51
CA ASP A 331 19.17 3.64 3.55
C ASP A 331 18.30 2.92 2.51
N ALA A 332 17.03 3.29 2.40
CA ALA A 332 16.13 2.73 1.41
C ALA A 332 16.53 3.10 -0.03
N CYS A 333 16.95 4.35 -0.28
CA CYS A 333 17.45 4.78 -1.60
C CYS A 333 18.70 4.00 -2.02
N SER A 334 19.63 3.75 -1.09
CA SER A 334 20.84 2.97 -1.36
C SER A 334 20.52 1.51 -1.69
N LYS A 335 19.58 0.89 -0.95
CA LYS A 335 19.08 -0.46 -1.25
C LYS A 335 18.37 -0.54 -2.60
N LEU A 336 17.59 0.48 -2.94
CA LEU A 336 16.95 0.61 -4.25
C LEU A 336 17.99 0.73 -5.37
N ALA A 337 19.02 1.57 -5.21
CA ALA A 337 20.11 1.71 -6.16
C ALA A 337 20.86 0.39 -6.39
N ALA A 338 21.19 -0.33 -5.30
CA ALA A 338 21.88 -1.61 -5.37
C ALA A 338 21.05 -2.72 -6.04
N LEU A 339 19.72 -2.65 -5.93
CA LEU A 339 18.81 -3.57 -6.61
C LEU A 339 18.65 -3.20 -8.09
N LEU A 340 18.46 -1.91 -8.39
CA LEU A 340 18.31 -1.43 -9.77
C LEU A 340 19.56 -1.67 -10.61
N ALA A 341 20.75 -1.64 -10.01
CA ALA A 341 22.03 -1.95 -10.67
C ALA A 341 22.14 -3.38 -11.23
N ARG A 342 21.15 -4.24 -10.97
CA ARG A 342 21.06 -5.60 -11.55
C ARG A 342 20.31 -5.65 -12.87
N PHE A 343 19.68 -4.54 -13.26
CA PHE A 343 18.91 -4.41 -14.48
C PHE A 343 19.74 -3.64 -15.51
N ASP A 344 19.70 -4.09 -16.75
CA ASP A 344 20.31 -3.39 -17.87
C ASP A 344 19.31 -2.36 -18.44
N TYR A 345 19.72 -1.10 -18.49
CA TYR A 345 18.97 0.01 -19.12
C TYR A 345 19.94 1.09 -19.60
N ASP A 346 19.51 1.92 -20.56
CA ASP A 346 20.31 3.00 -21.14
C ASP A 346 20.22 4.28 -20.28
N ASP A 347 19.07 4.98 -20.28
CA ASP A 347 18.85 6.19 -19.48
C ASP A 347 17.89 5.93 -18.30
N LEU A 348 18.11 6.58 -17.15
CA LEU A 348 17.20 6.58 -15.99
C LEU A 348 16.35 7.85 -15.91
N HIS A 349 15.04 7.66 -16.05
CA HIS A 349 13.99 8.64 -15.83
C HIS A 349 13.36 8.45 -14.44
N LEU A 350 13.58 9.39 -13.53
CA LEU A 350 13.08 9.33 -12.16
C LEU A 350 11.86 10.24 -11.98
N ALA A 351 10.68 9.71 -11.68
CA ALA A 351 9.57 10.47 -11.13
C ALA A 351 9.65 10.47 -9.60
N PHE A 352 9.78 11.65 -8.97
CA PHE A 352 10.11 11.74 -7.55
C PHE A 352 9.28 12.78 -6.80
N GLY A 353 8.84 12.39 -5.60
CA GLY A 353 8.19 13.27 -4.62
C GLY A 353 8.42 12.74 -3.22
N ALA A 354 8.68 13.63 -2.26
CA ALA A 354 9.07 13.25 -0.90
C ALA A 354 8.36 14.11 0.17
N MET A 355 8.43 13.67 1.42
CA MET A 355 7.86 14.39 2.57
C MET A 355 8.83 15.45 3.11
N ARG A 356 8.32 16.51 3.76
CA ARG A 356 9.15 17.64 4.24
C ARG A 356 10.18 17.28 5.30
N ASP A 357 9.93 16.23 6.07
CA ASP A 357 10.72 15.80 7.23
C ASP A 357 11.94 14.91 6.88
N LYS A 358 12.22 14.67 5.61
CA LYS A 358 13.26 13.73 5.16
C LYS A 358 14.58 14.43 4.83
N ASP A 359 15.69 13.69 4.90
CA ASP A 359 17.00 14.17 4.43
C ASP A 359 17.07 14.07 2.89
N HIS A 360 16.51 15.08 2.21
CA HIS A 360 16.45 15.10 0.75
C HIS A 360 17.84 15.08 0.11
N ALA A 361 18.83 15.71 0.74
CA ALA A 361 20.17 15.81 0.17
C ALA A 361 20.88 14.45 0.18
N GLU A 362 20.85 13.75 1.32
CA GLU A 362 21.42 12.41 1.42
C GLU A 362 20.63 11.38 0.61
N MET A 363 19.30 11.50 0.54
CA MET A 363 18.48 10.68 -0.34
C MET A 363 18.90 10.84 -1.80
N CYS A 364 19.06 12.07 -2.31
CA CYS A 364 19.48 12.32 -3.69
C CYS A 364 20.85 11.69 -4.01
N ARG A 365 21.80 11.74 -3.07
CA ARG A 365 23.12 11.11 -3.23
C ARG A 365 23.08 9.58 -3.16
N SER A 366 22.08 9.02 -2.50
CA SER A 366 21.92 7.58 -2.31
C SER A 366 21.12 6.91 -3.42
N LEU A 367 20.40 7.68 -4.24
CA LEU A 367 19.68 7.18 -5.41
C LEU A 367 20.67 6.70 -6.51
N PRO A 368 20.23 5.82 -7.43
CA PRO A 368 20.99 5.52 -8.63
C PRO A 368 21.28 6.81 -9.44
N ALA A 369 22.29 6.76 -10.32
CA ALA A 369 22.57 7.91 -11.19
C ALA A 369 21.36 8.21 -12.09
N VAL A 370 20.79 9.40 -11.94
CA VAL A 370 19.58 9.85 -12.64
C VAL A 370 19.98 10.73 -13.82
N ASP A 371 19.47 10.41 -15.01
CA ASP A 371 19.66 11.24 -16.21
C ASP A 371 18.61 12.34 -16.29
N ARG A 372 17.35 12.01 -15.94
CA ARG A 372 16.24 12.97 -15.91
C ARG A 372 15.37 12.79 -14.67
N ALA A 373 15.09 13.87 -13.97
CA ALA A 373 14.23 13.91 -12.79
C ALA A 373 12.95 14.71 -13.06
N TYR A 374 11.80 14.05 -12.88
CA TYR A 374 10.45 14.59 -13.02
C TYR A 374 9.87 14.76 -11.63
N LEU A 375 9.89 15.99 -11.12
CA LEU A 375 9.58 16.29 -9.72
C LEU A 375 8.13 16.74 -9.58
N ALA A 376 7.43 16.21 -8.56
CA ALA A 376 6.07 16.60 -8.23
C ALA A 376 5.79 16.48 -6.74
N GLU A 377 4.85 17.29 -6.25
CA GLU A 377 4.28 17.11 -4.91
C GLU A 377 3.19 16.02 -4.95
N PRO A 378 3.33 14.93 -4.16
CA PRO A 378 2.20 14.05 -3.91
C PRO A 378 1.08 14.82 -3.20
N ALA A 379 -0.17 14.45 -3.45
CA ALA A 379 -1.35 15.13 -2.92
C ALA A 379 -1.55 14.91 -1.40
N VAL A 380 -0.59 15.34 -0.57
CA VAL A 380 -0.64 15.27 0.91
C VAL A 380 -0.07 16.52 1.57
N ASP A 381 -0.64 16.95 2.69
CA ASP A 381 -0.25 18.22 3.36
C ASP A 381 1.23 18.30 3.78
N ARG A 382 1.84 17.14 3.98
CA ARG A 382 3.24 16.94 4.42
C ARG A 382 4.24 16.79 3.27
N ALA A 383 3.81 16.93 2.02
CA ALA A 383 4.68 16.89 0.85
C ALA A 383 5.68 18.05 0.82
N TYR A 384 6.89 17.80 0.32
CA TYR A 384 7.92 18.82 0.10
C TYR A 384 7.72 19.52 -1.24
N GLY A 385 7.75 20.86 -1.20
CA GLY A 385 7.57 21.72 -2.36
C GLY A 385 8.38 21.30 -3.58
N VAL A 386 7.77 21.30 -4.76
CA VAL A 386 8.45 20.95 -6.01
C VAL A 386 9.65 21.87 -6.29
N ASP A 387 9.53 23.17 -5.99
CA ASP A 387 10.60 24.14 -6.18
C ASP A 387 11.82 23.90 -5.27
N PRO A 388 11.67 23.82 -3.93
CA PRO A 388 12.81 23.50 -3.07
C PRO A 388 13.37 22.10 -3.35
N LEU A 389 12.52 21.12 -3.71
CA LEU A 389 12.98 19.79 -4.13
C LEU A 389 13.87 19.86 -5.37
N ALA A 390 13.45 20.64 -6.38
CA ALA A 390 14.26 20.87 -7.57
C ALA A 390 15.62 21.51 -7.24
N SER A 391 15.65 22.48 -6.33
CA SER A 391 16.92 23.07 -5.88
C SER A 391 17.84 22.08 -5.16
N VAL A 392 17.29 21.06 -4.49
CA VAL A 392 18.11 19.97 -3.93
C VAL A 392 18.70 19.13 -5.07
N PHE A 393 17.88 18.69 -6.03
CA PHE A 393 18.37 17.91 -7.18
C PHE A 393 19.41 18.66 -8.02
N GLU A 394 19.21 19.97 -8.26
CA GLU A 394 20.15 20.84 -8.98
C GLU A 394 21.52 20.92 -8.28
N ARG A 395 21.55 20.79 -6.95
CA ARG A 395 22.77 20.87 -6.14
C ARG A 395 23.48 19.53 -5.99
N GLU A 396 22.72 18.46 -5.81
CA GLU A 396 23.24 17.14 -5.45
C GLU A 396 23.44 16.20 -6.65
N THR A 397 22.85 16.50 -7.80
CA THR A 397 22.84 15.61 -8.99
C THR A 397 23.20 16.36 -10.28
N GLY A 398 23.54 15.61 -11.33
CA GLY A 398 23.74 16.13 -12.69
C GLY A 398 22.52 15.99 -13.61
N ALA A 399 21.36 15.61 -13.06
CA ALA A 399 20.17 15.27 -13.83
C ALA A 399 19.55 16.48 -14.53
N ALA A 400 18.93 16.27 -15.69
CA ALA A 400 17.99 17.25 -16.24
C ALA A 400 16.70 17.24 -15.41
N ILE A 401 16.20 18.42 -15.03
CA ILE A 401 15.11 18.53 -14.04
C ILE A 401 13.88 19.17 -14.67
N GLU A 402 12.74 18.50 -14.52
CA GLU A 402 11.41 18.96 -14.90
C GLU A 402 10.51 19.04 -13.67
N ARG A 403 9.63 20.06 -13.64
CA ARG A 403 8.68 20.30 -12.54
C ARG A 403 7.27 20.05 -13.06
N HIS A 404 6.48 19.28 -12.33
CA HIS A 404 5.12 18.91 -12.72
C HIS A 404 4.11 19.23 -11.62
N ALA A 405 2.85 19.41 -12.03
CA ALA A 405 1.75 19.75 -11.13
C ALA A 405 1.27 18.57 -10.28
N SER A 406 1.45 17.34 -10.77
CA SER A 406 1.06 16.10 -10.08
C SER A 406 2.06 14.98 -10.35
N VAL A 407 2.02 13.93 -9.53
CA VAL A 407 2.88 12.76 -9.71
C VAL A 407 2.50 12.01 -10.98
N LEU A 408 1.20 11.92 -11.29
CA LEU A 408 0.73 11.32 -12.54
C LEU A 408 1.26 12.07 -13.77
N ASP A 409 1.32 13.40 -13.73
CA ASP A 409 1.91 14.19 -14.82
C ASP A 409 3.42 13.96 -14.96
N ALA A 410 4.14 13.89 -13.84
CA ALA A 410 5.57 13.60 -13.82
C ALA A 410 5.86 12.21 -14.40
N LEU A 411 5.11 11.19 -13.98
CA LEU A 411 5.21 9.83 -14.49
C LEU A 411 4.88 9.77 -15.99
N ASP A 412 3.79 10.41 -16.41
CA ASP A 412 3.40 10.43 -17.82
C ASP A 412 4.43 11.14 -18.70
N ALA A 413 5.11 12.17 -18.18
CA ALA A 413 6.23 12.83 -18.86
C ALA A 413 7.46 11.93 -18.94
N ALA A 414 7.80 11.23 -17.85
CA ALA A 414 8.88 10.25 -17.82
C ALA A 414 8.66 9.14 -18.87
N LEU A 415 7.48 8.51 -18.86
CA LEU A 415 7.11 7.44 -19.79
C LEU A 415 7.10 7.89 -21.26
N ARG A 416 6.71 9.13 -21.55
CA ARG A 416 6.76 9.66 -22.92
C ARG A 416 8.17 9.98 -23.39
N SER A 417 9.07 10.30 -22.46
CA SER A 417 10.46 10.64 -22.78
C SER A 417 11.36 9.42 -22.87
N ALA A 418 11.01 8.34 -22.16
CA ALA A 418 11.76 7.09 -22.13
C ALA A 418 11.58 6.31 -23.45
N GLY A 419 12.70 5.86 -24.01
CA GLY A 419 12.74 4.85 -25.06
C GLY A 419 12.55 3.43 -24.49
N PRO A 420 12.36 2.41 -25.34
CA PRO A 420 12.11 1.03 -24.89
C PRO A 420 13.23 0.39 -24.07
N SER A 421 14.46 0.90 -24.16
CA SER A 421 15.64 0.41 -23.43
C SER A 421 15.96 1.23 -22.17
N ASP A 422 15.15 2.24 -21.86
CA ASP A 422 15.33 3.10 -20.70
C ASP A 422 14.60 2.53 -19.47
N CYS A 423 14.88 3.12 -18.31
CA CYS A 423 14.21 2.82 -17.06
C CYS A 423 13.40 4.03 -16.56
N VAL A 424 12.16 3.79 -16.15
CA VAL A 424 11.30 4.74 -15.45
C VAL A 424 11.13 4.28 -14.01
N LEU A 425 11.71 5.02 -13.07
CA LEU A 425 11.62 4.76 -11.64
C LEU A 425 10.69 5.77 -10.96
N VAL A 426 9.77 5.30 -10.13
CA VAL A 426 8.99 6.14 -9.21
C VAL A 426 9.47 5.91 -7.78
N ALA A 427 9.90 6.97 -7.09
CA ALA A 427 10.38 6.88 -5.72
C ALA A 427 10.15 8.15 -4.88
N GLY A 428 10.57 8.10 -3.61
CA GLY A 428 10.62 9.24 -2.69
C GLY A 428 9.59 9.19 -1.56
N SER A 429 8.46 8.53 -1.78
CA SER A 429 7.48 8.23 -0.72
C SER A 429 6.45 7.20 -1.17
N LEU A 430 5.79 6.54 -0.22
CA LEU A 430 4.64 5.68 -0.51
C LEU A 430 3.44 6.46 -1.06
N TYR A 431 3.29 7.74 -0.72
CA TYR A 431 2.24 8.59 -1.28
C TYR A 431 2.47 8.87 -2.78
N THR A 432 3.73 9.13 -3.17
CA THR A 432 4.13 9.27 -4.57
C THR A 432 3.88 7.97 -5.33
N VAL A 433 4.25 6.82 -4.75
CA VAL A 433 3.98 5.51 -5.35
C VAL A 433 2.47 5.26 -5.49
N GLY A 434 1.68 5.52 -4.44
CA GLY A 434 0.22 5.36 -4.49
C GLY A 434 -0.41 6.18 -5.61
N GLU A 435 -0.02 7.45 -5.73
CA GLU A 435 -0.51 8.35 -6.77
C GLU A 435 -0.09 7.89 -8.18
N ALA A 436 1.19 7.52 -8.36
CA ALA A 436 1.70 7.00 -9.63
C ALA A 436 0.98 5.70 -10.06
N ARG A 437 0.75 4.81 -9.09
CA ARG A 437 0.16 3.49 -9.32
C ARG A 437 -1.28 3.57 -9.86
N ASP A 438 -1.99 4.65 -9.57
CA ASP A 438 -3.34 4.90 -10.08
C ASP A 438 -3.42 4.90 -11.61
N ARG A 439 -2.32 5.21 -12.30
CA ARG A 439 -2.20 5.06 -13.76
C ARG A 439 -2.63 3.65 -14.23
N TRP A 440 -2.25 2.61 -13.49
CA TRP A 440 -2.56 1.23 -13.85
C TRP A 440 -3.79 0.70 -13.11
N THR A 441 -3.95 1.04 -11.83
CA THR A 441 -4.98 0.43 -10.99
C THR A 441 -6.29 1.20 -10.93
N ARG A 442 -6.31 2.47 -11.30
CA ARG A 442 -7.47 3.36 -11.20
C ARG A 442 -7.76 4.17 -12.47
N ALA A 443 -7.38 3.62 -13.62
CA ALA A 443 -7.68 4.21 -14.92
C ALA A 443 -9.18 4.53 -15.09
N PRO A 444 -9.55 5.62 -15.79
CA PRO A 444 -10.94 5.91 -16.10
C PRO A 444 -11.63 4.75 -16.82
N ARG A 445 -12.84 4.39 -16.38
CA ARG A 445 -13.62 3.26 -16.94
C ARG A 445 -15.00 3.72 -17.35
N ALA A 446 -15.43 3.32 -18.54
CA ALA A 446 -16.84 3.39 -18.90
C ALA A 446 -17.64 2.40 -18.04
N VAL A 447 -18.76 2.86 -17.51
CA VAL A 447 -19.69 2.02 -16.74
C VAL A 447 -21.08 2.09 -17.34
N ARG A 448 -21.80 0.97 -17.26
CA ARG A 448 -23.16 0.88 -17.79
C ARG A 448 -24.15 1.44 -16.79
N ALA A 449 -24.68 2.63 -17.07
CA ALA A 449 -25.69 3.33 -16.26
C ALA A 449 -26.97 3.64 -17.04
N ASP A 450 -27.32 2.84 -18.03
CA ASP A 450 -28.46 3.01 -18.97
C ASP A 450 -29.86 2.97 -18.34
N THR A 451 -29.96 2.93 -17.00
CA THR A 451 -31.21 2.98 -16.24
C THR A 451 -30.99 3.75 -14.94
N PRO A 452 -32.03 4.40 -14.38
CA PRO A 452 -31.95 5.06 -13.08
C PRO A 452 -31.32 4.17 -11.99
N SER A 453 -31.77 2.92 -11.87
CA SER A 453 -31.22 1.99 -10.86
C SER A 453 -29.71 1.71 -11.05
N ARG A 454 -29.23 1.58 -12.28
CA ARG A 454 -27.80 1.38 -12.56
C ARG A 454 -26.99 2.66 -12.35
N ALA A 455 -27.56 3.83 -12.64
CA ALA A 455 -26.93 5.12 -12.37
C ALA A 455 -26.78 5.35 -10.86
N ASP A 456 -27.81 5.07 -10.07
CA ASP A 456 -27.75 5.13 -8.62
C ASP A 456 -26.70 4.14 -8.08
N ALA A 457 -26.69 2.89 -8.53
CA ALA A 457 -25.69 1.90 -8.12
C ALA A 457 -24.25 2.33 -8.46
N ALA A 458 -24.03 2.93 -9.65
CA ALA A 458 -22.73 3.45 -10.04
C ALA A 458 -22.26 4.60 -9.14
N MET A 459 -23.17 5.52 -8.78
CA MET A 459 -22.90 6.63 -7.87
C MET A 459 -22.70 6.16 -6.42
N ALA A 460 -23.50 5.20 -5.95
CA ALA A 460 -23.39 4.62 -4.62
C ALA A 460 -22.05 3.90 -4.43
N ARG A 461 -21.60 3.14 -5.44
CA ARG A 461 -20.27 2.50 -5.44
C ARG A 461 -19.13 3.51 -5.35
N ALA A 462 -19.31 4.69 -5.94
CA ALA A 462 -18.39 5.82 -5.89
C ALA A 462 -18.52 6.68 -4.61
N ASP A 463 -19.32 6.23 -3.64
CA ASP A 463 -19.58 6.91 -2.38
C ASP A 463 -20.11 8.35 -2.56
N VAL A 464 -20.83 8.61 -3.65
CA VAL A 464 -21.55 9.87 -3.87
C VAL A 464 -22.68 9.99 -2.84
N PRO A 465 -22.85 11.12 -2.13
CA PRO A 465 -23.89 11.24 -1.10
C PRO A 465 -25.30 10.99 -1.64
N ALA A 466 -26.16 10.32 -0.87
CA ALA A 466 -27.53 10.00 -1.26
C ALA A 466 -28.31 11.22 -1.75
N SER A 467 -28.18 12.37 -1.08
CA SER A 467 -28.81 13.64 -1.51
C SER A 467 -28.40 14.09 -2.91
N VAL A 468 -27.16 13.79 -3.33
CA VAL A 468 -26.66 14.08 -4.67
C VAL A 468 -27.13 13.04 -5.67
N ARG A 469 -27.25 11.76 -5.25
CA ARG A 469 -27.78 10.68 -6.09
C ARG A 469 -29.25 10.93 -6.43
N ASP A 470 -30.08 11.20 -5.42
CA ASP A 470 -31.52 11.46 -5.57
C ASP A 470 -31.82 12.58 -6.59
N GLU A 471 -30.97 13.60 -6.67
CA GLU A 471 -31.11 14.70 -7.63
C GLU A 471 -30.68 14.36 -9.07
N ARG A 472 -29.87 13.32 -9.27
CA ARG A 472 -29.10 13.09 -10.51
C ARG A 472 -29.40 11.79 -11.22
N THR A 473 -30.00 10.83 -10.53
CA THR A 473 -30.23 9.48 -11.05
C THR A 473 -30.97 9.47 -12.39
N ASP A 474 -31.98 10.33 -12.56
CA ASP A 474 -32.76 10.42 -13.81
C ASP A 474 -31.99 11.09 -14.97
N GLY A 475 -30.93 11.85 -14.66
CA GLY A 475 -30.14 12.63 -15.62
C GLY A 475 -28.73 12.08 -15.88
N MET A 476 -28.43 10.87 -15.40
CA MET A 476 -27.14 10.18 -15.60
C MET A 476 -27.33 8.81 -16.27
N VAL A 477 -28.01 8.79 -17.42
CA VAL A 477 -28.36 7.55 -18.15
C VAL A 477 -27.73 7.46 -19.55
N ASP A 478 -26.79 8.35 -19.86
CA ASP A 478 -26.06 8.36 -21.12
C ASP A 478 -24.75 7.55 -21.01
N ARG A 479 -23.63 8.10 -21.49
CA ARG A 479 -22.32 7.47 -21.37
C ARG A 479 -21.73 7.88 -20.03
N THR A 480 -21.64 6.93 -19.12
CA THR A 480 -21.06 7.19 -17.80
C THR A 480 -19.61 6.72 -17.72
N VAL A 481 -18.75 7.56 -17.16
CA VAL A 481 -17.34 7.28 -16.88
C VAL A 481 -17.08 7.45 -15.38
N ARG A 482 -16.47 6.45 -14.77
CA ARG A 482 -15.91 6.53 -13.41
C ARG A 482 -14.41 6.69 -13.47
N LEU A 483 -13.86 7.57 -12.65
CA LEU A 483 -12.42 7.83 -12.55
C LEU A 483 -12.06 8.36 -11.16
N HIS A 484 -10.77 8.36 -10.85
CA HIS A 484 -10.23 8.97 -9.65
C HIS A 484 -9.45 10.24 -10.02
N ALA A 485 -9.57 11.29 -9.22
CA ALA A 485 -8.86 12.55 -9.42
C ALA A 485 -8.60 13.24 -8.08
N ARG A 486 -7.61 14.14 -8.03
CA ARG A 486 -7.43 15.04 -6.87
C ARG A 486 -8.69 15.87 -6.68
N ARG A 487 -8.96 16.32 -5.47
CA ARG A 487 -10.21 17.03 -5.15
C ARG A 487 -10.40 18.32 -5.97
N GLU A 488 -9.31 19.05 -6.19
CA GLU A 488 -9.31 20.24 -7.05
C GLU A 488 -9.61 19.89 -8.51
N GLU A 489 -8.99 18.83 -9.03
CA GLU A 489 -9.25 18.31 -10.38
C GLU A 489 -10.67 17.79 -10.54
N ALA A 490 -11.21 17.10 -9.53
CA ALA A 490 -12.59 16.64 -9.48
C ALA A 490 -13.59 17.81 -9.52
N ALA A 491 -13.31 18.90 -8.80
CA ALA A 491 -14.11 20.12 -8.87
C ALA A 491 -14.08 20.72 -10.28
N VAL A 492 -12.89 20.80 -10.89
CA VAL A 492 -12.71 21.28 -12.26
C VAL A 492 -13.45 20.42 -13.28
N LEU A 493 -13.34 19.10 -13.20
CA LEU A 493 -14.05 18.15 -14.07
C LEU A 493 -15.56 18.36 -13.96
N LYS A 494 -16.06 18.45 -12.72
CA LYS A 494 -17.48 18.66 -12.43
C LYS A 494 -17.99 19.98 -13.01
N GLU A 495 -17.33 21.10 -12.72
CA GLU A 495 -17.73 22.42 -13.23
C GLU A 495 -17.69 22.47 -14.76
N THR A 496 -16.64 21.91 -15.35
CA THR A 496 -16.45 21.92 -16.81
C THR A 496 -17.54 21.09 -17.50
N LEU A 497 -17.80 19.86 -17.06
CA LEU A 497 -18.80 19.01 -17.70
C LEU A 497 -20.23 19.56 -17.52
N LEU A 498 -20.55 20.11 -16.34
CA LEU A 498 -21.84 20.78 -16.10
C LEU A 498 -22.01 21.99 -17.03
N SER A 499 -20.96 22.79 -17.26
CA SER A 499 -21.02 23.93 -18.19
C SER A 499 -21.25 23.53 -19.65
N LEU A 500 -20.90 22.28 -20.00
CA LEU A 500 -21.11 21.67 -21.31
C LEU A 500 -22.48 20.99 -21.43
N GLY A 501 -23.30 21.03 -20.37
CA GLY A 501 -24.63 20.43 -20.31
C GLY A 501 -24.64 18.93 -19.97
N GLY A 502 -23.51 18.36 -19.56
CA GLY A 502 -23.43 17.00 -19.01
C GLY A 502 -23.70 16.98 -17.51
N SER A 503 -23.56 15.81 -16.91
CA SER A 503 -23.78 15.56 -15.48
C SER A 503 -22.50 15.07 -14.82
N ALA A 504 -22.22 15.48 -13.58
CA ALA A 504 -21.02 15.05 -12.86
C ALA A 504 -21.22 14.97 -11.34
N ALA A 505 -21.07 13.79 -10.76
CA ALA A 505 -21.13 13.54 -9.33
C ALA A 505 -19.72 13.24 -8.76
N VAL A 506 -19.48 13.64 -7.52
CA VAL A 506 -18.17 13.45 -6.84
C VAL A 506 -18.45 12.77 -5.51
N SER A 507 -17.56 11.85 -5.13
CA SER A 507 -17.59 11.17 -3.84
C SER A 507 -17.77 12.15 -2.67
N GLY A 508 -18.52 11.71 -1.66
CA GLY A 508 -18.72 12.45 -0.42
C GLY A 508 -17.49 12.45 0.50
N ILE A 509 -16.48 11.64 0.19
CA ILE A 509 -15.22 11.59 0.94
C ILE A 509 -14.48 12.93 0.77
N ARG A 510 -14.03 13.50 1.90
CA ARG A 510 -13.46 14.85 2.00
C ARG A 510 -11.97 14.88 2.25
N ASN A 511 -11.32 13.71 2.34
CA ASN A 511 -9.94 13.63 2.74
C ASN A 511 -9.04 14.49 1.82
N ALA A 512 -8.15 15.29 2.43
CA ALA A 512 -7.25 16.19 1.71
C ALA A 512 -6.13 15.42 0.99
N ASP A 513 -5.82 14.22 1.50
CA ASP A 513 -4.62 13.47 1.18
C ASP A 513 -4.82 12.39 0.08
N GLN A 514 -5.99 12.32 -0.58
CA GLN A 514 -6.34 11.22 -1.49
C GLN A 514 -7.14 11.65 -2.72
N HIS A 515 -7.01 10.87 -3.79
CA HIS A 515 -7.90 10.94 -4.94
C HIS A 515 -9.33 10.51 -4.56
N VAL A 516 -10.32 11.23 -5.10
CA VAL A 516 -11.74 10.93 -4.93
C VAL A 516 -12.33 10.38 -6.21
N GLU A 517 -13.31 9.48 -6.08
CA GLU A 517 -14.08 9.04 -7.24
C GLU A 517 -14.97 10.14 -7.80
N VAL A 518 -15.00 10.21 -9.13
CA VAL A 518 -15.82 11.10 -9.93
C VAL A 518 -16.62 10.27 -10.92
N VAL A 519 -17.92 10.51 -10.97
CA VAL A 519 -18.84 9.91 -11.94
C VAL A 519 -19.24 11.00 -12.93
N LEU A 520 -18.80 10.87 -14.17
CA LEU A 520 -19.12 11.78 -15.27
C LEU A 520 -20.16 11.12 -16.17
N ASP A 521 -21.14 11.88 -16.65
CA ASP A 521 -22.14 11.41 -17.60
C ASP A 521 -22.43 12.46 -18.66
N GLY A 522 -22.61 12.01 -19.90
CA GLY A 522 -22.99 12.88 -21.01
C GLY A 522 -22.89 12.23 -22.37
N ASP A 523 -23.15 13.02 -23.41
CA ASP A 523 -23.02 12.60 -24.79
C ASP A 523 -21.57 12.70 -25.30
N LEU A 524 -21.31 12.11 -26.48
CA LEU A 524 -19.98 12.08 -27.06
C LEU A 524 -19.44 13.48 -27.43
N THR A 525 -20.32 14.43 -27.76
CA THR A 525 -19.96 15.82 -28.06
C THR A 525 -19.51 16.55 -26.80
N GLN A 526 -20.20 16.32 -25.68
CA GLN A 526 -19.85 16.86 -24.36
C GLN A 526 -18.50 16.32 -23.91
N PHE A 527 -18.26 15.00 -24.00
CA PHE A 527 -16.96 14.42 -23.67
C PHE A 527 -15.83 14.94 -24.57
N ARG A 528 -16.05 15.14 -25.88
CA ARG A 528 -15.04 15.76 -26.76
C ARG A 528 -14.64 17.15 -26.29
N ARG A 529 -15.63 17.97 -25.93
CA ARG A 529 -15.39 19.32 -25.43
C ARG A 529 -14.73 19.31 -24.06
N LEU A 530 -15.10 18.37 -23.18
CA LEU A 530 -14.44 18.18 -21.89
C LEU A 530 -12.96 17.83 -22.08
N VAL A 531 -12.65 16.84 -22.92
CA VAL A 531 -11.27 16.44 -23.21
C VAL A 531 -10.46 17.61 -23.79
N ALA A 532 -11.03 18.39 -24.71
CA ALA A 532 -10.38 19.58 -25.25
C ALA A 532 -10.08 20.62 -24.16
N ALA A 533 -11.07 20.93 -23.31
CA ALA A 533 -10.91 21.89 -22.22
C ALA A 533 -9.87 21.45 -21.19
N LEU A 534 -9.79 20.15 -20.89
CA LEU A 534 -8.76 19.60 -19.98
C LEU A 534 -7.36 19.70 -20.57
N ARG A 535 -7.20 19.43 -21.87
CA ARG A 535 -5.91 19.59 -22.57
C ARG A 535 -5.44 21.04 -22.63
N GLU A 536 -6.36 21.99 -22.80
CA GLU A 536 -6.03 23.42 -22.87
C GLU A 536 -5.61 24.02 -21.51
N ARG A 537 -6.15 23.50 -20.40
CA ARG A 537 -5.82 24.01 -19.05
C ARG A 537 -4.37 23.74 -18.63
N GLY A 538 -3.77 22.63 -19.08
CA GLY A 538 -2.49 22.15 -18.54
C GLY A 538 -2.58 21.76 -17.05
N GLY A 539 -1.48 21.26 -16.46
CA GLY A 539 -1.35 21.02 -15.00
C GLY A 539 -2.28 19.97 -14.40
N GLY A 540 -1.88 18.69 -14.42
CA GLY A 540 -2.56 17.52 -13.83
C GLY A 540 -3.67 16.93 -14.70
N ALA A 541 -4.35 17.79 -15.47
CA ALA A 541 -5.51 17.41 -16.27
C ALA A 541 -5.18 16.62 -17.56
N GLY A 542 -3.90 16.57 -17.97
CA GLY A 542 -3.49 15.93 -19.22
C GLY A 542 -3.71 14.41 -19.20
N HIS A 543 -3.29 13.77 -18.11
CA HIS A 543 -3.53 12.34 -17.87
C HIS A 543 -5.03 12.02 -17.90
N LEU A 544 -5.82 12.79 -17.14
CA LEU A 544 -7.27 12.63 -17.05
C LEU A 544 -7.96 12.80 -18.42
N ALA A 545 -7.52 13.76 -19.23
CA ALA A 545 -8.04 13.96 -20.57
C ALA A 545 -7.80 12.73 -21.47
N GLY A 546 -6.61 12.14 -21.41
CA GLY A 546 -6.26 10.92 -22.14
C GLY A 546 -7.10 9.73 -21.70
N GLY A 547 -7.22 9.52 -20.38
CA GLY A 547 -8.00 8.42 -19.81
C GLY A 547 -9.49 8.54 -20.10
N VAL A 548 -10.09 9.74 -19.95
CA VAL A 548 -11.50 9.98 -20.31
C VAL A 548 -11.72 9.77 -21.81
N ALA A 549 -10.83 10.29 -22.67
CA ALA A 549 -10.94 10.08 -24.10
C ALA A 549 -10.91 8.60 -24.47
N SER A 550 -10.01 7.82 -23.87
CA SER A 550 -9.95 6.37 -24.06
C SER A 550 -11.25 5.69 -23.61
N ALA A 551 -11.72 5.99 -22.39
CA ALA A 551 -12.91 5.39 -21.80
C ALA A 551 -14.18 5.59 -22.66
N VAL A 552 -14.32 6.73 -23.35
CA VAL A 552 -15.48 7.02 -24.20
C VAL A 552 -15.23 6.81 -25.71
N GLY A 553 -14.07 6.28 -26.10
CA GLY A 553 -13.73 6.00 -27.50
C GLY A 553 -13.49 7.25 -28.36
N LEU A 554 -12.85 8.27 -27.79
CA LEU A 554 -12.53 9.56 -28.43
C LEU A 554 -11.07 9.72 -28.88
N GLY A 555 -10.26 8.66 -28.82
CA GLY A 555 -8.89 8.70 -29.35
C GLY A 555 -8.86 8.96 -30.86
N GLU A 556 -7.91 9.77 -31.31
CA GLU A 556 -7.39 9.63 -32.67
C GLU A 556 -6.84 8.20 -32.79
N ALA A 557 -6.96 7.59 -33.98
CA ALA A 557 -6.10 6.46 -34.29
C ALA A 557 -4.67 6.95 -34.08
N ALA A 558 -4.06 6.61 -32.93
CA ALA A 558 -2.67 6.89 -32.68
C ALA A 558 -1.90 6.32 -33.88
N GLY A 559 -1.04 7.17 -34.46
CA GLY A 559 -0.32 6.85 -35.67
C GLY A 559 0.25 5.43 -35.64
N ASP A 560 -0.07 4.67 -36.67
CA ASP A 560 0.48 3.34 -36.93
C ASP A 560 0.38 2.36 -35.75
N ALA A 561 -0.81 2.24 -35.15
CA ALA A 561 -1.25 0.94 -34.64
C ALA A 561 -1.62 0.04 -35.84
N SER A 562 -0.65 -0.28 -36.70
CA SER A 562 -0.66 -1.54 -37.45
C SER A 562 -0.37 -2.75 -36.57
N SER A 563 -0.18 -2.54 -35.27
CA SER A 563 -0.61 -3.49 -34.25
C SER A 563 -2.00 -3.09 -33.71
N ALA A 564 -3.02 -3.13 -34.58
CA ALA A 564 -4.12 -3.97 -34.16
C ALA A 564 -3.46 -5.28 -33.74
N GLN A 565 -3.38 -5.57 -32.44
CA GLN A 565 -3.20 -6.96 -32.04
C GLN A 565 -4.43 -7.67 -32.61
N GLU A 566 -4.38 -8.01 -33.90
CA GLU A 566 -5.01 -9.18 -34.43
C GLU A 566 -4.46 -10.28 -33.54
N TYR A 567 -5.24 -10.58 -32.51
CA TYR A 567 -5.06 -11.74 -31.69
C TYR A 567 -4.78 -12.90 -32.65
N PRO A 568 -3.58 -13.52 -32.62
CA PRO A 568 -3.08 -14.37 -33.70
C PRO A 568 -3.90 -15.66 -33.91
N TRP A 569 -4.89 -15.88 -33.06
CA TRP A 569 -5.85 -16.97 -33.06
C TRP A 569 -7.13 -16.53 -33.79
N THR A 570 -7.06 -16.52 -35.12
CA THR A 570 -8.22 -16.33 -36.01
C THR A 570 -8.92 -17.65 -36.36
N ASP A 571 -8.31 -18.79 -36.04
CA ASP A 571 -8.84 -20.13 -36.27
C ASP A 571 -8.85 -20.98 -34.99
N GLY A 572 -10.04 -21.28 -34.45
CA GLY A 572 -10.26 -22.22 -33.34
C GLY A 572 -10.94 -21.62 -32.10
N THR A 573 -11.29 -22.48 -31.13
CA THR A 573 -11.79 -22.06 -29.82
C THR A 573 -10.60 -21.60 -28.97
N ALA A 574 -10.53 -20.31 -28.67
CA ALA A 574 -9.58 -19.77 -27.71
C ALA A 574 -10.06 -20.07 -26.27
N VAL A 575 -9.19 -20.67 -25.46
CA VAL A 575 -9.41 -20.79 -24.01
C VAL A 575 -8.84 -19.53 -23.36
N MET A 576 -9.70 -18.70 -22.79
CA MET A 576 -9.28 -17.58 -21.97
C MET A 576 -8.85 -18.13 -20.60
N GLY A 577 -7.54 -18.14 -20.35
CA GLY A 577 -7.04 -18.28 -18.99
C GLY A 577 -7.31 -16.97 -18.25
N ILE A 578 -8.13 -17.00 -17.20
CA ILE A 578 -8.27 -15.86 -16.32
C ILE A 578 -7.01 -15.82 -15.45
N LEU A 579 -6.04 -14.99 -15.83
CA LEU A 579 -4.97 -14.59 -14.92
C LEU A 579 -5.55 -13.48 -14.04
N ASN A 580 -5.95 -13.84 -12.83
CA ASN A 580 -6.48 -12.89 -11.86
C ASN A 580 -5.33 -12.03 -11.33
N VAL A 581 -5.11 -10.85 -11.92
CA VAL A 581 -3.96 -9.98 -11.57
C VAL A 581 -4.23 -9.08 -10.35
N THR A 582 -5.38 -9.23 -9.66
CA THR A 582 -5.61 -8.55 -8.38
C THR A 582 -6.51 -9.39 -7.46
N PRO A 583 -6.38 -9.30 -6.12
CA PRO A 583 -7.33 -9.92 -5.19
C PRO A 583 -8.75 -9.34 -5.24
N ASP A 584 -8.96 -8.23 -5.96
CA ASP A 584 -10.13 -7.36 -5.87
C ASP A 584 -11.06 -7.44 -7.12
N SER A 585 -10.73 -8.26 -8.12
CA SER A 585 -11.42 -8.31 -9.43
C SER A 585 -12.92 -8.61 -9.36
N PHE A 586 -13.38 -9.24 -8.27
CA PHE A 586 -14.78 -9.59 -8.01
C PHE A 586 -15.26 -9.12 -6.61
N HIS A 587 -14.53 -8.22 -5.96
CA HIS A 587 -14.85 -7.78 -4.60
C HIS A 587 -15.88 -6.63 -4.63
N ASP A 588 -17.12 -6.93 -4.29
CA ASP A 588 -18.25 -5.98 -4.20
C ASP A 588 -18.15 -4.98 -3.03
N GLY A 589 -17.13 -5.09 -2.17
CA GLY A 589 -16.99 -4.28 -0.96
C GLY A 589 -17.48 -4.97 0.31
N GLY A 590 -17.74 -6.28 0.24
CA GLY A 590 -18.24 -7.14 1.31
C GLY A 590 -19.77 -7.20 1.37
N GLU A 591 -20.43 -6.99 0.22
CA GLU A 591 -21.89 -7.01 0.05
C GLU A 591 -22.41 -8.46 0.12
N TYR A 592 -21.65 -9.44 -0.39
CA TYR A 592 -22.00 -10.86 -0.36
C TYR A 592 -20.99 -11.74 0.42
N ASP A 593 -20.29 -11.19 1.42
CA ASP A 593 -19.29 -11.94 2.20
C ASP A 593 -19.89 -13.10 3.03
N ALA A 594 -21.16 -13.01 3.39
CA ALA A 594 -21.84 -14.10 4.07
C ALA A 594 -22.26 -15.17 3.05
N VAL A 595 -22.00 -16.45 3.36
CA VAL A 595 -22.32 -17.59 2.48
C VAL A 595 -23.77 -17.54 1.97
N GLY A 596 -24.73 -17.14 2.81
CA GLY A 596 -26.13 -17.02 2.42
C GLY A 596 -26.38 -15.95 1.36
N ASP A 597 -25.72 -14.80 1.47
CA ASP A 597 -25.87 -13.68 0.55
C ASP A 597 -25.16 -13.97 -0.78
N ALA A 598 -23.99 -14.63 -0.74
CA ALA A 598 -23.29 -15.13 -1.93
C ALA A 598 -24.14 -16.15 -2.71
N VAL A 599 -24.77 -17.10 -2.01
CA VAL A 599 -25.64 -18.11 -2.63
C VAL A 599 -26.87 -17.45 -3.25
N ALA A 600 -27.55 -16.56 -2.52
CA ALA A 600 -28.72 -15.85 -3.04
C ALA A 600 -28.38 -15.03 -4.30
N ARG A 601 -27.20 -14.39 -4.31
CA ARG A 601 -26.73 -13.64 -5.47
C ARG A 601 -26.39 -14.55 -6.65
N ALA A 602 -25.71 -15.67 -6.40
CA ALA A 602 -25.41 -16.67 -7.42
C ALA A 602 -26.69 -17.24 -8.04
N GLU A 603 -27.72 -17.52 -7.23
CA GLU A 603 -29.03 -17.97 -7.69
C GLU A 603 -29.72 -16.92 -8.58
N GLU A 604 -29.70 -15.64 -8.17
CA GLU A 604 -30.23 -14.54 -8.99
C GLU A 604 -29.48 -14.41 -10.34
N MET A 605 -28.15 -14.58 -10.33
CA MET A 605 -27.33 -14.56 -11.55
C MET A 605 -27.67 -15.74 -12.47
N VAL A 606 -27.88 -16.93 -11.92
CA VAL A 606 -28.33 -18.11 -12.68
C VAL A 606 -29.73 -17.88 -13.27
N GLU A 607 -30.68 -17.34 -12.50
CA GLU A 607 -32.02 -16.99 -12.99
C GLU A 607 -31.98 -15.92 -14.10
N ALA A 608 -31.02 -14.98 -14.01
CA ALA A 608 -30.75 -13.99 -15.04
C ALA A 608 -29.99 -14.55 -16.27
N GLY A 609 -29.67 -15.85 -16.27
CA GLY A 609 -29.08 -16.56 -17.41
C GLY A 609 -27.56 -16.67 -17.40
N ALA A 610 -26.91 -16.51 -16.24
CA ALA A 610 -25.47 -16.75 -16.12
C ALA A 610 -25.15 -18.22 -16.41
N ALA A 611 -24.25 -18.46 -17.38
CA ALA A 611 -23.81 -19.80 -17.77
C ALA A 611 -22.68 -20.34 -16.89
N VAL A 612 -21.94 -19.45 -16.23
CA VAL A 612 -20.89 -19.73 -15.24
C VAL A 612 -20.99 -18.66 -14.16
N VAL A 613 -20.98 -19.08 -12.91
CA VAL A 613 -20.85 -18.22 -11.73
C VAL A 613 -19.54 -18.65 -11.06
N ASP A 614 -18.58 -17.75 -11.00
CA ASP A 614 -17.29 -17.90 -10.30
C ASP A 614 -17.43 -17.36 -8.87
#